data_AF-A0A0J9EM57-F1
#
_entry.id   AF-A0A0J9EM57-F1
#
_cell.length_a   1.000
_cell.length_b   1.000
_cell.length_c   1.000
_cell.angle_alpha   90.00
_cell.angle_beta   90.00
_cell.angle_gamma   90.00
#
_symmetry.space_group_name_H-M   'P 1'
#
loop_
_entity.id
_entity.type
_entity.pdbx_description
1 polymer ?
#
loop_
_entity_poly.entity_id
_entity_poly.type
_entity_poly.pdbx_seq_one_letter_code
_entity_poly.pdbx_strand_id
1 'polypeptide(L)'
;MKVYERDFTQAQRELHVYNQLNLIVTEHIGSTLVRTAVDNLDISLPKGNHLCLVHKPLAMSLAELRARAPSRKFPEDLLKPTLIHIFYALDFLHSEAQVIHTGSDLNTIPKKTRLFFSDMSH
;
A
#
# COMPACT_ATOMS: atom_id res chain seq x y z
N MET A 1 8.34 5.58 5.36
CA MET A 1 9.64 5.06 4.93
C MET A 1 9.68 3.55 5.11
N LYS A 2 9.99 2.79 4.05
CA LYS A 2 10.19 1.33 4.05
C LYS A 2 11.60 1.07 3.52
N VAL A 3 12.43 0.39 4.29
CA VAL A 3 13.84 0.13 3.97
C VAL A 3 13.99 -1.36 3.67
N TYR A 4 14.67 -1.69 2.58
CA TYR A 4 14.97 -3.06 2.20
C TYR A 4 16.44 -3.36 2.52
N GLU A 5 16.68 -4.49 3.18
CA GLU A 5 18.03 -5.08 3.23
C GLU A 5 18.31 -5.90 1.97
N ARG A 6 19.52 -6.46 1.85
CA ARG A 6 20.04 -7.21 0.71
C ARG A 6 19.10 -8.32 0.24
N ASP A 7 18.14 -7.96 -0.60
CA ASP A 7 17.48 -8.73 -1.65
C ASP A 7 16.68 -7.73 -2.51
N PHE A 8 17.43 -7.07 -3.39
CA PHE A 8 17.02 -5.97 -4.24
C PHE A 8 15.83 -6.30 -5.15
N THR A 9 15.59 -7.58 -5.45
CA THR A 9 14.62 -8.00 -6.45
C THR A 9 13.17 -7.67 -6.08
N GLN A 10 12.77 -7.86 -4.82
CA GLN A 10 11.43 -7.47 -4.36
C GLN A 10 11.29 -5.95 -4.34
N ALA A 11 12.31 -5.25 -3.85
CA ALA A 11 12.32 -3.80 -3.76
C ALA A 11 12.24 -3.14 -5.14
N GLN A 12 12.94 -3.69 -6.13
CA GLN A 12 12.90 -3.26 -7.53
C GLN A 12 11.56 -3.54 -8.20
N ARG A 13 10.97 -4.72 -7.97
CA ARG A 13 9.63 -5.02 -8.48
C ARG A 13 8.61 -4.03 -7.92
N GLU A 14 8.68 -3.75 -6.63
CA GLU A 14 7.78 -2.79 -5.98
C GLU A 14 8.02 -1.35 -6.50
N LEU A 15 9.28 -0.92 -6.65
CA LEU A 15 9.61 0.38 -7.24
C LEU A 15 9.12 0.50 -8.69
N HIS A 16 9.30 -0.55 -9.49
CA HIS A 16 8.83 -0.60 -10.87
C HIS A 16 7.31 -0.40 -10.94
N VAL A 17 6.55 -1.10 -10.07
CA VAL A 17 5.10 -0.92 -9.98
C VAL A 17 4.74 0.52 -9.62
N TYR A 18 5.38 1.14 -8.63
CA TYR A 18 5.12 2.55 -8.31
C TYR A 18 5.44 3.50 -9.47
N ASN A 19 6.54 3.27 -10.18
CA ASN A 19 6.90 4.07 -11.36
C ASN A 19 5.85 3.94 -12.46
N GLN A 20 5.33 2.74 -12.72
CA GLN A 20 4.24 2.55 -13.69
C GLN A 20 2.97 3.27 -13.25
N LEU A 21 2.56 3.11 -11.99
CA LEU A 21 1.37 3.77 -11.44
C LEU A 21 1.44 5.30 -11.56
N ASN A 22 2.62 5.89 -11.33
CA ASN A 22 2.81 7.34 -11.42
C ASN A 22 2.74 7.90 -12.86
N LEU A 23 2.87 7.05 -13.89
CA LEU A 23 2.77 7.46 -15.29
C LEU A 23 1.32 7.44 -15.82
N ILE A 24 0.40 6.81 -15.10
CA ILE A 24 -1.00 6.67 -15.54
C ILE A 24 -1.73 7.98 -15.24
N VAL A 25 -2.22 8.63 -16.29
CA VAL A 25 -3.14 9.78 -16.19
C VAL A 25 -4.55 9.24 -16.37
N THR A 26 -5.37 9.33 -15.33
CA THR A 26 -6.73 8.78 -15.31
C THR A 26 -7.69 9.62 -14.45
N GLU A 27 -8.98 9.55 -14.77
CA GLU A 27 -10.07 10.07 -13.95
C GLU A 27 -10.70 8.98 -13.05
N HIS A 28 -10.22 7.74 -13.14
CA HIS A 28 -10.72 6.63 -12.36
C HIS A 28 -10.49 6.87 -10.87
N ILE A 29 -11.58 6.98 -10.09
CA ILE A 29 -11.53 7.33 -8.66
C ILE A 29 -10.67 6.35 -7.84
N GLY A 30 -10.66 5.08 -8.24
CA GLY A 30 -9.79 4.04 -7.68
C GLY A 30 -8.30 4.37 -7.64
N SER A 31 -7.80 5.21 -8.56
CA SER A 31 -6.39 5.66 -8.55
C SER A 31 -6.04 6.44 -7.28
N THR A 32 -6.97 7.25 -6.77
CA THR A 32 -6.79 8.01 -5.53
C THR A 32 -6.70 7.12 -4.30
N LEU A 33 -7.34 5.94 -4.35
CA LEU A 33 -7.40 4.96 -3.27
C LEU A 33 -6.20 4.00 -3.26
N VAL A 34 -5.30 4.11 -4.24
CA VAL A 34 -4.06 3.35 -4.31
C VAL A 34 -2.90 4.20 -3.81
N ARG A 35 -2.23 3.71 -2.78
CA ARG A 35 -1.01 4.30 -2.25
C ARG A 35 0.10 4.32 -3.30
N THR A 36 0.73 5.48 -3.45
CA THR A 36 1.95 5.67 -4.26
C THR A 36 3.17 5.94 -3.39
N ALA A 37 4.36 5.71 -3.96
CA ALA A 37 5.62 6.19 -3.38
C ALA A 37 5.84 7.66 -3.77
N VAL A 38 6.20 8.49 -2.79
CA VAL A 38 6.50 9.92 -2.97
C VAL A 38 7.94 10.10 -3.45
N ASP A 39 8.84 9.25 -2.97
CA ASP A 39 10.26 9.31 -3.31
C ASP A 39 10.92 7.93 -3.10
N ASN A 40 12.09 7.74 -3.69
CA ASN A 40 12.95 6.59 -3.44
C ASN A 40 14.41 7.03 -3.30
N LEU A 41 15.13 6.46 -2.33
CA LEU A 41 16.48 6.86 -1.97
C LEU A 41 17.38 5.62 -1.88
N ASP A 42 18.58 5.72 -2.44
CA ASP A 42 19.64 4.74 -2.24
C ASP A 42 20.56 5.21 -1.11
N ILE A 43 20.59 4.44 -0.02
CA ILE A 43 21.42 4.75 1.14
C ILE A 43 22.65 3.84 1.12
N SER A 44 23.82 4.42 0.90
CA SER A 44 25.09 3.70 0.96
C SER A 44 25.61 3.62 2.39
N LEU A 45 25.76 2.39 2.90
CA LEU A 45 26.41 2.10 4.19
C LEU A 45 27.67 1.23 3.97
N PRO A 46 28.61 1.18 4.95
CA PRO A 46 29.76 0.27 4.89
C PRO A 46 29.35 -1.21 4.73
N LYS A 47 28.12 -1.54 5.13
CA LYS A 47 27.51 -2.88 4.99
C LYS A 47 26.71 -3.06 3.69
N GLY A 48 26.79 -2.14 2.73
CA GLY A 48 26.11 -2.21 1.44
C GLY A 48 25.09 -1.08 1.21
N ASN A 49 24.51 -1.07 0.01
CA ASN A 49 23.47 -0.12 -0.37
C ASN A 49 22.08 -0.66 0.01
N HIS A 50 21.20 0.26 0.42
CA HIS A 50 19.82 -0.04 0.81
C HIS A 50 18.86 0.85 0.03
N LEU A 51 17.90 0.23 -0.66
CA LEU A 51 16.80 0.97 -1.28
C LEU A 51 15.77 1.34 -0.21
N CYS A 52 15.37 2.60 -0.23
CA CYS A 52 14.42 3.18 0.69
C CYS A 52 13.24 3.76 -0.09
N LEU A 53 12.02 3.27 0.18
CA LEU A 53 10.80 3.81 -0.41
C LEU A 53 10.11 4.75 0.58
N VAL A 54 9.87 5.98 0.15
CA VAL A 54 9.21 7.02 0.93
C VAL A 54 7.74 7.06 0.54
N HIS A 55 6.87 7.10 1.54
CA HIS A 55 5.43 7.15 1.35
C HIS A 55 4.86 8.17 2.30
N LYS A 56 3.71 8.75 1.94
CA LYS A 56 2.89 9.48 2.90
C LYS A 56 2.59 8.59 4.13
N PRO A 57 2.56 9.17 5.35
CA PRO A 57 2.11 8.45 6.52
C PRO A 57 0.72 7.86 6.26
N LEU A 58 0.57 6.55 6.47
CA LEU A 58 -0.75 5.93 6.47
C LEU A 58 -1.34 6.01 7.86
N ALA A 59 -2.68 6.09 7.90
CA ALA A 59 -3.47 5.88 9.09
C ALA A 59 -3.33 4.44 9.63
N MET A 60 -4.16 4.12 10.62
CA MET A 60 -4.25 2.76 11.17
C MET A 60 -4.73 1.77 10.11
N SER A 61 -4.23 0.54 10.19
CA SER A 61 -4.74 -0.60 9.42
C SER A 61 -6.15 -1.00 9.88
N LEU A 62 -6.89 -1.72 9.02
CA LEU A 62 -8.19 -2.29 9.39
C LEU A 62 -8.06 -3.28 10.57
N ALA A 63 -6.91 -3.95 10.70
CA ALA A 63 -6.61 -4.83 11.81
C ALA A 63 -6.47 -4.05 13.13
N GLU A 64 -5.79 -2.90 13.11
CA GLU A 64 -5.66 -2.01 14.26
C GLU A 64 -6.99 -1.35 14.61
N LEU A 65 -7.77 -0.91 13.62
CA LEU A 65 -9.12 -0.38 13.82
C LEU A 65 -10.02 -1.43 14.49
N ARG A 66 -10.04 -2.66 13.97
CA ARG A 66 -10.75 -3.78 14.58
C ARG A 66 -10.28 -4.06 16.01
N ALA A 67 -8.97 -4.00 16.25
CA ALA A 67 -8.41 -4.25 17.57
C ALA A 67 -8.78 -3.16 18.60
N ARG A 68 -9.04 -1.92 18.15
CA ARG A 68 -9.46 -0.78 18.98
C ARG A 68 -10.97 -0.73 19.23
N ALA A 69 -11.78 -1.38 18.39
CA ALA A 69 -13.22 -1.44 18.59
C ALA A 69 -13.56 -2.18 19.89
N PRO A 70 -14.55 -1.71 20.69
CA PRO A 70 -14.93 -2.35 21.97
C PRO A 70 -15.27 -3.83 21.81
N SER A 71 -15.90 -4.20 20.69
CA SER A 71 -16.31 -5.57 20.38
C SER A 71 -15.20 -6.43 19.74
N ARG A 72 -14.00 -5.86 19.49
CA ARG A 72 -12.92 -6.47 18.69
C ARG A 72 -13.35 -6.92 17.28
N LYS A 73 -14.49 -6.41 16.80
CA LYS A 73 -15.05 -6.62 15.47
C LYS A 73 -14.88 -5.36 14.64
N PHE A 74 -14.85 -5.52 13.33
CA PHE A 74 -14.84 -4.36 12.45
C PHE A 74 -16.19 -3.65 12.56
N PRO A 75 -16.24 -2.32 12.76
CA PRO A 75 -17.51 -1.60 12.89
C PRO A 75 -18.37 -1.81 11.65
N GLU A 76 -19.63 -2.21 11.84
CA GLU A 76 -20.54 -2.54 10.73
C GLU A 76 -20.77 -1.35 9.80
N ASP A 77 -20.92 -0.16 10.38
CA ASP A 77 -21.10 1.10 9.65
C ASP A 77 -19.90 1.44 8.74
N LEU A 78 -18.71 0.90 9.05
CA LEU A 78 -17.51 1.10 8.25
C LEU A 78 -17.27 -0.04 7.25
N LEU A 79 -17.94 -1.20 7.40
CA LEU A 79 -17.65 -2.38 6.59
C LEU A 79 -17.97 -2.14 5.12
N LYS A 80 -19.20 -1.70 4.82
CA LYS A 80 -19.64 -1.42 3.45
C LYS A 80 -18.76 -0.37 2.76
N PRO A 81 -18.51 0.83 3.32
CA PRO A 81 -17.68 1.82 2.65
C PRO A 81 -16.23 1.34 2.47
N THR A 82 -15.68 0.59 3.44
CA THR A 82 -14.34 0.00 3.30
C THR A 82 -14.26 -0.96 2.12
N LEU A 83 -15.25 -1.86 1.97
CA LEU A 83 -15.29 -2.81 0.85
C LEU A 83 -15.45 -2.09 -0.50
N ILE A 84 -16.29 -1.06 -0.57
CA ILE A 84 -16.45 -0.24 -1.78
C ILE A 84 -15.11 0.38 -2.18
N HIS A 85 -14.37 0.97 -1.25
CA HIS A 85 -13.05 1.54 -1.55
C HIS A 85 -12.02 0.47 -1.96
N ILE A 86 -12.05 -0.71 -1.34
CA ILE A 86 -11.21 -1.85 -1.77
C ILE A 86 -11.51 -2.19 -3.23
N PHE A 87 -12.79 -2.32 -3.59
CA PHE A 87 -13.18 -2.71 -4.94
C PHE A 87 -12.83 -1.64 -5.97
N TYR A 88 -13.04 -0.35 -5.68
CA TYR A 88 -12.61 0.71 -6.60
C TYR A 88 -11.09 0.72 -6.82
N ALA A 89 -10.30 0.54 -5.76
CA ALA A 89 -8.84 0.47 -5.87
C ALA A 89 -8.41 -0.74 -6.72
N LEU A 90 -9.01 -1.91 -6.49
CA LEU A 90 -8.74 -3.12 -7.27
C LEU A 90 -9.18 -2.99 -8.74
N ASP A 91 -10.34 -2.36 -8.98
CA ASP A 91 -10.84 -2.12 -10.33
C ASP A 91 -9.85 -1.27 -11.14
N PHE A 92 -9.36 -0.17 -10.55
CA PHE A 92 -8.29 0.63 -11.16
C PHE A 92 -7.01 -0.18 -11.42
N LEU A 93 -6.55 -0.93 -10.42
CA LEU A 93 -5.31 -1.71 -10.54
C LEU A 93 -5.40 -2.74 -11.67
N HIS A 94 -6.56 -3.39 -11.81
CA HIS A 94 -6.74 -4.44 -12.80
C HIS A 94 -7.09 -3.90 -14.20
N SER A 95 -7.96 -2.90 -14.29
CA SER A 95 -8.47 -2.39 -15.57
C SER A 95 -7.48 -1.47 -16.26
N GLU A 96 -6.83 -0.55 -15.53
CA GLU A 96 -6.00 0.49 -16.12
C GLU A 96 -4.51 0.28 -15.85
N ALA A 97 -4.14 -0.08 -14.61
CA ALA A 97 -2.73 -0.27 -14.27
C ALA A 97 -2.17 -1.63 -14.69
N GLN A 98 -3.03 -2.60 -15.00
CA GLN A 98 -2.64 -3.98 -15.34
C GLN A 98 -1.76 -4.63 -14.26
N VAL A 99 -1.99 -4.29 -12.99
CA VAL A 99 -1.27 -4.79 -11.82
C VAL A 99 -2.17 -5.71 -11.02
N ILE A 100 -1.74 -6.95 -10.81
CA ILE A 100 -2.42 -7.90 -9.92
C ILE A 100 -1.85 -7.74 -8.51
N HIS A 101 -2.69 -7.34 -7.55
CA HIS A 101 -2.27 -7.27 -6.15
C HIS A 101 -2.26 -8.66 -5.52
N THR A 102 -1.09 -9.30 -5.46
CA THR A 102 -0.88 -10.55 -4.72
C THR A 102 -0.22 -10.23 -3.38
N GLY A 103 -0.98 -10.29 -2.30
CA GLY A 103 -0.42 -10.19 -0.95
C GLY A 103 0.47 -11.41 -0.68
N SER A 104 1.77 -11.21 -0.43
CA SER A 104 2.58 -12.25 0.21
C SER A 104 1.97 -12.55 1.58
N ASP A 105 1.86 -13.84 1.90
CA ASP A 105 1.09 -14.43 3.00
C ASP A 105 0.90 -13.57 4.25
N LEU A 106 -0.33 -13.51 4.74
CA LEU A 106 -0.76 -12.82 5.97
C LEU A 106 -0.08 -13.31 7.27
N ASN A 107 0.89 -14.23 7.22
CA ASN A 107 1.39 -14.94 8.39
C ASN A 107 2.90 -14.99 8.62
N THR A 108 3.73 -14.35 7.80
CA THR A 108 5.17 -14.24 8.11
C THR A 108 5.67 -12.87 7.68
N ILE A 109 6.49 -12.22 8.53
CA ILE A 109 7.01 -10.84 8.45
C ILE A 109 6.05 -9.82 9.11
N PRO A 110 6.53 -8.92 10.02
CA PRO A 110 5.66 -8.13 10.89
C PRO A 110 4.62 -7.35 10.09
N LYS A 111 3.35 -7.64 10.40
CA LYS A 111 2.07 -7.09 9.90
C LYS A 111 2.12 -5.61 9.48
N LYS A 112 2.77 -5.32 8.35
CA LYS A 112 2.84 -4.01 7.70
C LYS A 112 2.57 -4.11 6.21
N THR A 113 1.77 -5.09 5.79
CA THR A 113 0.99 -4.99 4.55
C THR A 113 -0.11 -3.96 4.80
N ARG A 114 0.36 -2.71 4.81
CA ARG A 114 -0.37 -1.49 5.10
C ARG A 114 -1.26 -1.27 3.90
N LEU A 115 -2.53 -1.64 4.06
CA LEU A 115 -3.60 -1.48 3.10
C LEU A 115 -3.50 -0.10 2.42
N PHE A 116 -3.69 -0.11 1.10
CA PHE A 116 -3.33 0.94 0.16
C PHE A 116 -4.10 2.26 0.29
N PHE A 117 -4.92 2.44 1.32
CA PHE A 117 -5.79 3.61 1.43
C PHE A 117 -4.99 4.87 1.77
N SER A 118 -5.06 5.87 0.88
CA SER A 118 -4.82 7.26 1.25
C SER A 118 -5.81 7.70 2.33
N ASP A 119 -5.44 8.73 3.06
CA ASP A 119 -6.24 9.33 4.14
C ASP A 119 -7.71 9.51 3.71
N MET A 120 -8.64 8.90 4.45
CA MET A 120 -10.08 9.04 4.25
C MET A 120 -10.62 10.21 5.07
N SER A 121 -10.04 11.38 4.87
CA SER A 121 -10.48 12.62 5.50
C SER A 121 -11.34 13.43 4.52
N HIS A 122 -12.65 13.25 4.64
CA HIS A 122 -13.65 14.27 4.31
C HIS A 122 -14.30 14.72 5.61
#